data_AF-A0A495EC64-F1
#
_entry.id   AF-A0A495EC64-F1
#
_cell.length_a   1.000
_cell.length_b   1.000
_cell.length_c   1.000
_cell.angle_alpha   90.00
_cell.angle_beta   90.00
_cell.angle_gamma   90.00
#
_symmetry.space_group_name_H-M   'P 1'
#
loop_
_entity.id
_entity.type
_entity.pdbx_description
1 polymer ?
#
loop_
_entity_poly.entity_id
_entity_poly.type
_entity_poly.pdbx_seq_one_letter_code
_entity_poly.pdbx_strand_id
1 'polypeptide(L)'
;MRILAALIFSFFVCACSKKSDSPPNPPQSTQLTYPDKNSECTTGVSISDDVSEVEFRWQSSADTEVYELQVTNLTSGTSQSINTSNTTAKVPLDKGAPYTWKVLSKNSKTSGSASSETWAFYNAGFITAFAPFPAEIITPKIGDNAFIDINNEVTLEWSGSDLDNDIDSFQLYYGTENPPTILLETTTSGITEYKVTAVADTVYYWKIITTDKEGNTSDSGVFSFKAL
;
A
#
# COMPACT_ATOMS: atom_id res chain seq x y z
N MET A 1 21.94 82.05 36.63
CA MET A 1 22.33 80.90 37.47
C MET A 1 21.70 79.66 36.83
N ARG A 2 22.52 78.76 36.27
CA ARG A 2 22.06 77.58 35.51
C ARG A 2 21.70 76.47 36.50
N ILE A 3 20.54 75.84 36.36
CA ILE A 3 20.19 74.60 37.08
C ILE A 3 19.96 73.52 36.03
N LEU A 4 20.77 72.47 36.13
CA LEU A 4 20.80 71.29 35.25
C LEU A 4 19.73 70.31 35.76
N ALA A 5 18.76 69.93 34.93
CA ALA A 5 17.82 68.85 35.23
C ALA A 5 18.17 67.64 34.36
N ALA A 6 18.59 66.55 35.01
CA ALA A 6 18.95 65.29 34.36
C ALA A 6 17.68 64.51 33.96
N LEU A 7 17.55 64.21 32.67
CA LEU A 7 16.51 63.32 32.14
C LEU A 7 16.99 61.87 32.22
N ILE A 8 16.30 61.06 33.03
CA ILE A 8 16.45 59.61 33.09
C ILE A 8 15.54 59.00 32.01
N PHE A 9 16.14 58.41 30.99
CA PHE A 9 15.45 57.70 29.91
C PHE A 9 15.33 56.22 30.28
N SER A 10 14.15 55.81 30.75
CA SER A 10 13.85 54.42 31.09
C SER A 10 13.53 53.63 29.81
N PHE A 11 14.42 52.70 29.45
CA PHE A 11 14.29 51.87 28.26
C PHE A 11 13.42 50.65 28.59
N PHE A 12 12.16 50.67 28.16
CA PHE A 12 11.23 49.54 28.29
C PHE A 12 11.58 48.50 27.21
N VAL A 13 12.22 47.40 27.60
CA VAL A 13 12.52 46.29 26.69
C VAL A 13 11.28 45.38 26.62
N CYS A 14 10.50 45.51 25.55
CA CYS A 14 9.43 44.56 25.23
C CYS A 14 10.06 43.22 24.81
N ALA A 15 10.08 42.26 25.72
CA ALA A 15 10.38 40.87 25.41
C ALA A 15 9.16 40.24 24.69
N CYS A 16 9.20 40.19 23.35
CA CYS A 16 8.29 39.34 22.60
C CYS A 16 8.71 37.88 22.77
N SER A 17 7.92 37.10 23.52
CA SER A 17 7.98 35.65 23.48
C SER A 17 7.53 35.18 22.09
N LYS A 18 8.49 34.85 21.22
CA LYS A 18 8.19 34.09 20.00
C LYS A 18 7.65 32.72 20.45
N LYS A 19 6.35 32.51 20.30
CA LYS A 19 5.79 31.14 20.30
C LYS A 19 6.48 30.40 19.15
N SER A 20 7.24 29.36 19.48
CA SER A 20 7.73 28.43 18.48
C SER A 20 6.54 27.57 18.05
N ASP A 21 5.80 28.00 17.05
CA ASP A 21 4.84 27.12 16.39
C ASP A 21 5.66 26.10 15.59
N SER A 22 5.83 24.90 16.16
CA SER A 22 6.41 23.77 15.46
C SER A 22 5.61 23.50 14.16
N PRO A 23 6.25 23.12 13.05
CA PRO A 23 5.52 22.74 11.85
C PRO A 23 4.50 21.65 12.15
N PRO A 24 3.33 21.66 11.49
CA PRO A 24 2.33 20.61 11.70
C PRO A 24 2.88 19.25 11.29
N ASN A 25 2.61 18.23 12.12
CA ASN A 25 3.00 16.85 11.83
C ASN A 25 2.14 16.27 10.69
N PRO A 26 2.75 15.55 9.72
CA PRO A 26 2.01 14.78 8.72
C PRO A 26 1.32 13.57 9.37
N PRO A 27 0.21 13.08 8.79
CA PRO A 27 -0.46 11.88 9.28
C PRO A 27 0.45 10.65 9.16
N GLN A 28 0.28 9.69 10.06
CA GLN A 28 0.97 8.39 9.98
C GLN A 28 0.09 7.30 9.37
N SER A 29 0.72 6.26 8.81
CA SER A 29 0.01 5.11 8.25
C SER A 29 -0.73 4.33 9.33
N THR A 30 -1.84 3.69 8.95
CA THR A 30 -2.60 2.80 9.84
C THR A 30 -2.27 1.33 9.55
N GLN A 31 -2.46 0.48 10.56
CA GLN A 31 -2.42 -0.98 10.43
C GLN A 31 -3.82 -1.52 10.18
N LEU A 32 -3.93 -2.34 9.14
CA LEU A 32 -5.17 -3.01 8.77
C LEU A 32 -5.45 -4.18 9.71
N THR A 33 -6.74 -4.46 9.96
CA THR A 33 -7.13 -5.56 10.86
C THR A 33 -8.22 -6.46 10.30
N TYR A 34 -9.09 -5.98 9.42
CA TYR A 34 -10.12 -6.82 8.79
C TYR A 34 -10.72 -6.18 7.52
N PRO A 35 -11.07 -6.93 6.46
CA PRO A 35 -10.87 -8.37 6.23
C PRO A 35 -9.39 -8.81 6.29
N ASP A 36 -9.15 -10.07 6.63
CA ASP A 36 -7.78 -10.60 6.76
C ASP A 36 -7.06 -10.67 5.41
N LYS A 37 -5.74 -10.46 5.43
CA LYS A 37 -4.89 -10.49 4.23
C LYS A 37 -4.87 -11.88 3.62
N ASN A 38 -5.04 -11.95 2.30
CA ASN A 38 -4.98 -13.13 1.46
C ASN A 38 -5.87 -14.26 2.01
N SER A 39 -7.12 -13.92 2.34
CA SER A 39 -8.10 -14.82 2.93
C SER A 39 -9.48 -14.67 2.30
N GLU A 40 -10.38 -15.59 2.64
CA GLU A 40 -11.80 -15.47 2.31
C GLU A 40 -12.56 -14.78 3.46
N CYS A 41 -13.29 -13.71 3.14
CA CYS A 41 -14.17 -13.01 4.04
C CYS A 41 -15.55 -13.67 4.06
N THR A 42 -15.81 -14.48 5.09
CA THR A 42 -17.05 -15.23 5.27
C THR A 42 -18.07 -14.55 6.19
N THR A 43 -17.73 -13.38 6.77
CA THR A 43 -18.59 -12.69 7.75
C THR A 43 -19.47 -11.59 7.15
N GLY A 44 -19.42 -11.39 5.84
CA GLY A 44 -20.25 -10.42 5.13
C GLY A 44 -21.74 -10.66 5.36
N VAL A 45 -22.50 -9.60 5.62
CA VAL A 45 -23.96 -9.68 5.82
C VAL A 45 -24.64 -9.63 4.47
N SER A 46 -25.36 -10.68 4.08
CA SER A 46 -26.04 -10.70 2.77
C SER A 46 -27.09 -9.58 2.66
N ILE A 47 -26.98 -8.77 1.60
CA ILE A 47 -27.99 -7.77 1.22
C ILE A 47 -28.92 -8.36 0.15
N SER A 48 -28.36 -9.11 -0.80
CA SER A 48 -29.07 -9.80 -1.87
C SER A 48 -28.40 -11.14 -2.19
N ASP A 49 -28.90 -11.82 -3.22
CA ASP A 49 -28.31 -13.07 -3.71
C ASP A 49 -26.85 -12.86 -4.14
N ASP A 50 -26.54 -11.73 -4.79
CA ASP A 50 -25.23 -11.44 -5.37
C ASP A 50 -24.36 -10.48 -4.53
N VAL A 51 -24.91 -9.80 -3.52
CA VAL A 51 -24.20 -8.76 -2.76
C VAL A 51 -24.21 -9.03 -1.26
N SER A 52 -23.07 -8.84 -0.61
CA SER A 52 -22.93 -8.79 0.85
C SER A 52 -22.29 -7.47 1.30
N GLU A 53 -22.70 -6.99 2.47
CA GLU A 53 -22.05 -5.88 3.16
C GLU A 53 -20.89 -6.40 3.99
N VAL A 54 -19.68 -5.93 3.67
CA VAL A 54 -18.45 -6.26 4.40
C VAL A 54 -18.04 -5.07 5.25
N GLU A 55 -17.79 -5.32 6.53
CA GLU A 55 -17.20 -4.33 7.44
C GLU A 55 -15.68 -4.38 7.36
N PHE A 56 -15.06 -3.23 7.15
CA PHE A 56 -13.63 -3.03 7.15
C PHE A 56 -13.19 -2.40 8.48
N ARG A 57 -12.04 -2.81 8.98
CA ARG A 57 -11.50 -2.38 10.28
C ARG A 57 -9.99 -2.15 10.18
N TRP A 58 -9.54 -1.11 10.87
CA TRP A 58 -8.12 -0.75 10.99
C TRP A 58 -7.83 -0.13 12.36
N GLN A 59 -6.57 0.16 12.68
CA GLN A 59 -6.17 0.82 13.92
C GLN A 59 -6.20 2.34 13.82
N SER A 60 -6.30 3.06 14.94
CA SER A 60 -6.06 4.50 14.95
C SER A 60 -4.59 4.80 14.61
N SER A 61 -4.35 5.87 13.86
CA SER A 61 -3.02 6.35 13.48
C SER A 61 -2.78 7.77 14.02
N ALA A 62 -1.52 8.10 14.32
CA ALA A 62 -1.17 9.41 14.84
C ALA A 62 -1.36 10.52 13.81
N ASP A 63 -1.66 11.73 14.29
CA ASP A 63 -1.84 12.93 13.48
C ASP A 63 -2.88 12.76 12.36
N THR A 64 -3.94 11.98 12.60
CA THR A 64 -4.99 11.67 11.61
C THR A 64 -6.35 12.15 12.08
N GLU A 65 -7.10 12.77 11.17
CA GLU A 65 -8.46 13.28 11.41
C GLU A 65 -9.51 12.51 10.60
N VAL A 66 -9.14 12.10 9.38
CA VAL A 66 -10.03 11.39 8.45
C VAL A 66 -9.25 10.24 7.80
N TYR A 67 -9.94 9.12 7.66
CA TYR A 67 -9.52 7.96 6.88
C TYR A 67 -10.28 7.92 5.58
N GLU A 68 -9.58 7.64 4.48
CA GLU A 68 -10.17 7.23 3.21
C GLU A 68 -9.91 5.75 3.00
N LEU A 69 -10.97 4.93 3.16
CA LEU A 69 -10.95 3.53 2.74
C LEU A 69 -11.09 3.46 1.22
N GLN A 70 -10.20 2.76 0.54
CA GLN A 70 -10.28 2.45 -0.88
C GLN A 70 -10.40 0.94 -1.05
N VAL A 71 -11.44 0.48 -1.74
CA VAL A 71 -11.70 -0.95 -2.03
C VAL A 71 -11.85 -1.12 -3.53
N THR A 72 -11.08 -2.02 -4.13
CA THR A 72 -11.05 -2.24 -5.58
C THR A 72 -11.39 -3.68 -5.89
N ASN A 73 -12.41 -3.90 -6.73
CA ASN A 73 -12.74 -5.21 -7.29
C ASN A 73 -11.68 -5.56 -8.34
N LEU A 74 -10.99 -6.68 -8.16
CA LEU A 74 -9.90 -7.10 -9.05
C LEU A 74 -10.41 -7.70 -10.37
N THR A 75 -11.64 -8.20 -10.42
CA THR A 75 -12.26 -8.73 -11.64
C THR A 75 -12.72 -7.61 -12.58
N SER A 76 -13.40 -6.60 -12.04
CA SER A 76 -13.96 -5.49 -12.84
C SER A 76 -13.02 -4.28 -12.94
N GLY A 77 -12.03 -4.17 -12.06
CA GLY A 77 -11.17 -3.00 -11.91
C GLY A 77 -11.85 -1.79 -11.26
N THR A 78 -13.09 -1.92 -10.78
CA THR A 78 -13.84 -0.79 -10.19
C THR A 78 -13.44 -0.54 -8.74
N SER A 79 -13.22 0.73 -8.36
CA SER A 79 -12.92 1.14 -6.99
C SER A 79 -14.07 1.89 -6.33
N GLN A 80 -14.31 1.61 -5.06
CA GLN A 80 -15.15 2.38 -4.15
C GLN A 80 -14.26 3.13 -3.15
N SER A 81 -14.68 4.30 -2.70
CA SER A 81 -13.96 5.07 -1.67
C SER A 81 -14.91 5.66 -0.63
N ILE A 82 -14.57 5.49 0.64
CA ILE A 82 -15.36 5.97 1.78
C ILE A 82 -14.46 6.81 2.68
N ASN A 83 -14.89 8.05 2.95
CA ASN A 83 -14.26 8.90 3.96
C ASN A 83 -14.99 8.74 5.31
N THR A 84 -14.25 8.53 6.39
CA THR A 84 -14.79 8.38 7.74
C THR A 84 -13.78 8.85 8.79
N SER A 85 -14.26 9.36 9.92
CA SER A 85 -13.41 9.63 11.09
C SER A 85 -13.29 8.41 12.03
N ASN A 86 -14.08 7.36 11.78
CA ASN A 86 -14.02 6.12 12.55
C ASN A 86 -12.91 5.22 12.01
N THR A 87 -12.55 4.20 12.78
CA THR A 87 -11.63 3.14 12.37
C THR A 87 -12.34 1.94 11.73
N THR A 88 -13.59 2.16 11.29
CA THR A 88 -14.41 1.17 10.58
C THR A 88 -15.26 1.83 9.49
N ALA A 89 -15.57 1.06 8.46
CA ALA A 89 -16.52 1.41 7.41
C ALA A 89 -17.15 0.14 6.82
N LYS A 90 -18.35 0.24 6.28
CA LYS A 90 -19.06 -0.88 5.64
C LYS A 90 -19.23 -0.61 4.16
N VAL A 91 -19.01 -1.64 3.34
CA VAL A 91 -19.06 -1.54 1.88
C VAL A 91 -19.89 -2.70 1.32
N PRO A 92 -20.90 -2.43 0.47
CA PRO A 92 -21.54 -3.48 -0.31
C PRO A 92 -20.60 -3.98 -1.41
N LEU A 93 -20.36 -5.28 -1.44
CA LEU A 93 -19.45 -5.94 -2.37
C LEU A 93 -20.16 -7.12 -3.04
N ASP A 94 -19.84 -7.34 -4.32
CA ASP A 94 -20.26 -8.53 -5.05
C ASP A 94 -19.64 -9.77 -4.38
N LYS A 95 -20.45 -10.82 -4.21
CA LYS A 95 -20.04 -12.12 -3.67
C LYS A 95 -19.21 -12.89 -4.69
N GLY A 96 -18.31 -13.73 -4.21
CA GLY A 96 -17.46 -14.58 -5.05
C GLY A 96 -16.51 -13.77 -5.93
N ALA A 97 -16.05 -12.61 -5.43
CA ALA A 97 -15.14 -11.74 -6.16
C ALA A 97 -13.91 -11.40 -5.30
N PRO A 98 -12.72 -11.30 -5.92
CA PRO A 98 -11.50 -10.83 -5.27
C PRO A 98 -11.47 -9.30 -5.17
N TYR A 99 -10.96 -8.80 -4.05
CA TYR A 99 -10.80 -7.38 -3.79
C TYR A 99 -9.42 -7.07 -3.24
N THR A 100 -8.92 -5.87 -3.53
CA THR A 100 -7.87 -5.22 -2.75
C THR A 100 -8.43 -4.06 -1.96
N TRP A 101 -7.82 -3.76 -0.83
CA TRP A 101 -8.17 -2.59 -0.04
C TRP A 101 -6.98 -1.98 0.68
N LYS A 102 -7.07 -0.68 0.92
CA LYS A 102 -6.10 0.10 1.69
C LYS A 102 -6.78 1.30 2.33
N VAL A 103 -6.12 1.89 3.31
CA VAL A 103 -6.60 3.08 4.02
C VAL A 103 -5.57 4.19 3.92
N LEU A 104 -6.01 5.37 3.48
CA LEU A 104 -5.21 6.60 3.52
C LEU A 104 -5.57 7.41 4.76
N SER A 105 -4.58 7.72 5.57
CA SER A 105 -4.68 8.60 6.74
C SER A 105 -4.45 10.05 6.31
N LYS A 106 -5.38 10.95 6.65
CA LYS A 106 -5.36 12.37 6.25
C LYS A 106 -5.59 13.28 7.46
N ASN A 107 -5.04 14.49 7.41
CA ASN A 107 -5.35 15.57 8.34
C ASN A 107 -5.49 16.90 7.60
N SER A 108 -6.12 17.89 8.23
CA SER A 108 -6.28 19.24 7.68
C SER A 108 -5.02 20.10 7.80
N LYS A 109 -4.05 19.68 8.61
CA LYS A 109 -2.85 20.47 8.94
C LYS A 109 -1.73 20.36 7.90
N THR A 110 -1.75 19.31 7.09
CA THR A 110 -0.78 19.05 6.03
C THR A 110 -1.51 18.61 4.76
N SER A 111 -0.89 18.78 3.60
CA SER A 111 -1.45 18.31 2.32
C SER A 111 -1.13 16.84 2.02
N GLY A 112 -0.35 16.18 2.88
CA GLY A 112 0.10 14.81 2.68
C GLY A 112 -0.91 13.79 3.22
N SER A 113 -0.79 12.55 2.74
CA SER A 113 -1.49 11.39 3.29
C SER A 113 -0.52 10.24 3.48
N ALA A 114 -0.74 9.43 4.51
CA ALA A 114 0.00 8.19 4.71
C ALA A 114 -0.87 6.98 4.35
N SER A 115 -0.36 6.13 3.46
CA SER A 115 -1.04 4.91 3.03
C SER A 115 -0.71 3.75 3.98
N SER A 116 -1.69 2.91 4.30
CA SER A 116 -1.44 1.56 4.80
C SER A 116 -0.79 0.67 3.72
N GLU A 117 -0.48 -0.56 4.11
CA GLU A 117 -0.34 -1.66 3.14
C GLU A 117 -1.62 -1.83 2.31
N THR A 118 -1.48 -2.52 1.18
CA THR A 118 -2.64 -2.99 0.40
C THR A 118 -2.84 -4.47 0.71
N TRP A 119 -4.03 -4.84 1.20
CA TRP A 119 -4.40 -6.21 1.47
C TRP A 119 -5.38 -6.71 0.43
N ALA A 120 -5.30 -8.00 0.09
CA ALA A 120 -6.25 -8.66 -0.79
C ALA A 120 -7.12 -9.64 0.00
N PHE A 121 -8.35 -9.88 -0.45
CA PHE A 121 -9.23 -10.91 0.10
C PHE A 121 -10.31 -11.31 -0.93
N TYR A 122 -10.95 -12.46 -0.74
CA TYR A 122 -12.16 -12.85 -1.48
C TYR A 122 -13.40 -12.58 -0.65
N ASN A 123 -14.42 -11.93 -1.23
CA ASN A 123 -15.72 -11.88 -0.58
C ASN A 123 -16.45 -13.21 -0.81
N ALA A 124 -16.90 -13.88 0.25
CA ALA A 124 -17.48 -15.21 0.14
C ALA A 124 -18.70 -15.25 -0.81
N GLY A 125 -18.82 -16.34 -1.56
CA GLY A 125 -19.87 -16.56 -2.54
C GLY A 125 -20.03 -18.03 -2.89
N PHE A 126 -20.50 -18.33 -4.10
CA PHE A 126 -20.71 -19.71 -4.57
C PHE A 126 -19.55 -20.27 -5.41
N ILE A 127 -18.44 -19.53 -5.53
CA ILE A 127 -17.27 -19.96 -6.30
C ILE A 127 -16.44 -20.98 -5.49
N THR A 128 -15.84 -21.93 -6.20
CA THR A 128 -15.01 -23.00 -5.62
C THR A 128 -13.63 -23.12 -6.24
N ALA A 129 -13.34 -22.28 -7.24
CA ALA A 129 -12.04 -22.12 -7.86
C ALA A 129 -11.67 -20.65 -7.72
N PHE A 130 -10.52 -20.38 -7.14
CA PHE A 130 -10.08 -19.03 -6.82
C PHE A 130 -8.87 -18.69 -7.67
N ALA A 131 -8.84 -17.49 -8.22
CA ALA A 131 -7.60 -17.01 -8.82
C ALA A 131 -6.60 -16.69 -7.70
N PRO A 132 -5.28 -16.88 -7.92
CA PRO A 132 -4.26 -16.56 -6.95
C PRO A 132 -4.37 -15.12 -6.47
N PHE A 133 -4.07 -14.85 -5.20
CA PHE A 133 -3.88 -13.47 -4.77
C PHE A 133 -2.70 -12.83 -5.50
N PRO A 134 -2.73 -11.51 -5.77
CA PRO A 134 -1.56 -10.79 -6.26
C PRO A 134 -0.32 -11.14 -5.43
N ALA A 135 0.79 -11.48 -6.10
CA ALA A 135 2.01 -11.85 -5.40
C ALA A 135 2.48 -10.71 -4.48
N GLU A 136 2.83 -11.06 -3.24
CA GLU A 136 3.40 -10.11 -2.30
C GLU A 136 4.89 -9.93 -2.61
N ILE A 137 5.29 -8.68 -2.85
CA ILE A 137 6.69 -8.35 -3.09
C ILE A 137 7.43 -8.21 -1.76
N ILE A 138 8.41 -9.09 -1.54
CA ILE A 138 9.23 -9.13 -0.34
C ILE A 138 10.37 -8.12 -0.48
N THR A 139 11.11 -8.19 -1.59
CA THR A 139 12.19 -7.24 -1.89
C THR A 139 12.54 -7.24 -3.38
N PRO A 140 12.98 -6.11 -3.96
CA PRO A 140 12.94 -4.75 -3.40
C PRO A 140 11.51 -4.20 -3.38
N LYS A 141 11.13 -3.50 -2.30
CA LYS A 141 9.85 -2.79 -2.19
C LYS A 141 9.87 -1.48 -2.95
N ILE A 142 8.70 -0.87 -3.10
CA ILE A 142 8.54 0.37 -3.87
C ILE A 142 9.40 1.51 -3.31
N GLY A 143 10.29 2.05 -4.15
CA GLY A 143 11.19 3.15 -3.79
C GLY A 143 12.45 2.72 -3.02
N ASP A 144 12.68 1.43 -2.85
CA ASP A 144 13.89 0.93 -2.20
C ASP A 144 15.15 1.26 -3.03
N ASN A 145 16.26 1.38 -2.31
CA ASN A 145 17.59 1.29 -2.91
C ASN A 145 18.09 -0.14 -2.74
N ALA A 146 18.25 -0.87 -3.84
CA ALA A 146 18.73 -2.25 -3.84
C ALA A 146 20.22 -2.29 -4.18
N PHE A 147 21.01 -2.96 -3.35
CA PHE A 147 22.46 -3.07 -3.55
C PHE A 147 22.80 -4.16 -4.55
N ILE A 148 23.64 -3.82 -5.52
CA ILE A 148 24.14 -4.74 -6.54
C ILE A 148 25.24 -5.62 -5.93
N ASP A 149 25.17 -6.92 -6.16
CA ASP A 149 26.18 -7.87 -5.69
C ASP A 149 27.45 -7.91 -6.57
N ILE A 150 28.40 -8.77 -6.20
CA ILE A 150 29.69 -8.90 -6.91
C ILE A 150 29.55 -9.38 -8.37
N ASN A 151 28.39 -9.92 -8.76
CA ASN A 151 28.10 -10.40 -10.10
C ASN A 151 27.27 -9.40 -10.91
N ASN A 152 27.09 -8.18 -10.41
CA ASN A 152 26.20 -7.18 -10.98
C ASN A 152 24.71 -7.55 -10.91
N GLU A 153 24.29 -8.28 -9.87
CA GLU A 153 22.91 -8.75 -9.70
C GLU A 153 22.19 -8.15 -8.49
N VAL A 154 20.87 -8.03 -8.59
CA VAL A 154 19.95 -7.73 -7.50
C VAL A 154 19.00 -8.93 -7.33
N THR A 155 18.77 -9.37 -6.09
CA THR A 155 17.77 -10.39 -5.81
C THR A 155 16.37 -9.78 -5.76
N LEU A 156 15.46 -10.32 -6.56
CA LEU A 156 14.02 -10.09 -6.46
C LEU A 156 13.40 -11.27 -5.72
N GLU A 157 12.54 -10.99 -4.75
CA GLU A 157 11.87 -12.00 -3.92
C GLU A 157 10.40 -11.63 -3.76
N TRP A 158 9.54 -12.64 -3.91
CA TRP A 158 8.09 -12.50 -3.79
C TRP A 158 7.49 -13.69 -3.03
N SER A 159 6.21 -13.64 -2.73
CA SER A 159 5.44 -14.81 -2.29
C SER A 159 4.09 -14.85 -3.00
N GLY A 160 3.67 -16.06 -3.37
CA GLY A 160 2.34 -16.32 -3.91
C GLY A 160 1.46 -17.01 -2.87
N SER A 161 0.16 -16.78 -2.94
CA SER A 161 -0.82 -17.47 -2.11
C SER A 161 -2.12 -17.63 -2.88
N ASP A 162 -2.78 -18.75 -2.65
CA ASP A 162 -4.10 -19.06 -3.21
C ASP A 162 -4.96 -19.81 -2.20
N LEU A 163 -6.28 -19.74 -2.33
CA LEU A 163 -7.20 -20.33 -1.34
C LEU A 163 -7.29 -21.85 -1.45
N ASP A 164 -7.19 -22.39 -2.66
CA ASP A 164 -7.18 -23.80 -3.03
C ASP A 164 -5.76 -24.38 -3.17
N ASN A 165 -4.71 -23.55 -3.09
CA ASN A 165 -3.30 -23.93 -3.07
C ASN A 165 -2.81 -24.67 -4.33
N ASP A 166 -3.22 -24.20 -5.51
CA ASP A 166 -2.91 -24.85 -6.78
C ASP A 166 -2.13 -23.95 -7.77
N ILE A 167 -1.46 -22.90 -7.28
CA ILE A 167 -0.52 -22.09 -8.07
C ILE A 167 0.43 -22.98 -8.90
N ASP A 168 0.48 -22.71 -10.20
CA ASP A 168 1.30 -23.41 -11.18
C ASP A 168 2.64 -22.69 -11.42
N SER A 169 2.59 -21.39 -11.69
CA SER A 169 3.77 -20.62 -12.12
C SER A 169 3.75 -19.14 -11.75
N PHE A 170 4.93 -18.53 -11.82
CA PHE A 170 5.13 -17.09 -11.73
C PHE A 170 5.85 -16.58 -12.99
N GLN A 171 5.29 -15.56 -13.62
CA GLN A 171 5.95 -14.83 -14.71
C GLN A 171 6.56 -13.54 -14.16
N LEU A 172 7.89 -13.42 -14.27
CA LEU A 172 8.63 -12.24 -13.84
C LEU A 172 8.83 -11.29 -15.02
N TYR A 173 8.28 -10.08 -14.89
CA TYR A 173 8.53 -8.98 -15.82
C TYR A 173 9.51 -7.99 -15.18
N TYR A 174 10.52 -7.56 -15.93
CA TYR A 174 11.60 -6.71 -15.41
C TYR A 174 12.16 -5.81 -16.51
N GLY A 175 12.41 -4.54 -16.19
CA GLY A 175 13.05 -3.61 -17.13
C GLY A 175 13.15 -2.19 -16.58
N THR A 176 13.55 -1.25 -17.45
CA THR A 176 13.64 0.19 -17.12
C THR A 176 12.41 0.99 -17.58
N GLU A 177 11.47 0.33 -18.27
CA GLU A 177 10.19 0.92 -18.68
C GLU A 177 9.12 0.73 -17.59
N ASN A 178 8.21 1.72 -17.47
CA ASN A 178 7.08 1.66 -16.55
C ASN A 178 5.75 1.82 -17.33
N PRO A 179 4.89 0.79 -17.38
CA PRO A 179 5.05 -0.54 -16.77
C PRO A 179 6.09 -1.41 -17.52
N PRO A 180 6.71 -2.39 -16.86
CA PRO A 180 7.63 -3.32 -17.51
C PRO A 180 6.85 -4.28 -18.42
N THR A 181 7.31 -4.44 -19.66
CA THR A 181 6.66 -5.27 -20.70
C THR A 181 7.45 -6.52 -21.07
N ILE A 182 8.74 -6.57 -20.69
CA ILE A 182 9.64 -7.67 -21.02
C ILE A 182 9.45 -8.78 -20.00
N LEU A 183 8.96 -9.93 -20.46
CA LEU A 183 8.99 -11.18 -19.70
C LEU A 183 10.45 -11.63 -19.59
N LEU A 184 10.97 -11.67 -18.37
CA LEU A 184 12.34 -12.10 -18.09
C LEU A 184 12.40 -13.62 -17.89
N GLU A 185 11.47 -14.16 -17.10
CA GLU A 185 11.47 -15.58 -16.72
C GLU A 185 10.05 -16.08 -16.42
N THR A 186 9.82 -17.38 -16.55
CA THR A 186 8.67 -18.06 -15.95
C THR A 186 9.15 -19.18 -15.04
N THR A 187 8.85 -19.07 -13.75
CA THR A 187 9.27 -20.03 -12.72
C THR A 187 8.10 -20.93 -12.31
N THR A 188 8.40 -22.11 -11.77
CA THR A 188 7.39 -22.96 -11.12
C THR A 188 7.00 -22.38 -9.77
N SER A 189 5.87 -22.80 -9.21
CA SER A 189 5.37 -22.33 -7.91
C SER A 189 6.32 -22.53 -6.71
N GLY A 190 7.33 -23.40 -6.83
CA GLY A 190 8.36 -23.62 -5.82
C GLY A 190 9.52 -22.62 -5.84
N ILE A 191 9.58 -21.71 -6.82
CA ILE A 191 10.65 -20.73 -6.98
C ILE A 191 10.06 -19.33 -6.83
N THR A 192 10.44 -18.68 -5.74
CA THR A 192 9.93 -17.37 -5.31
C THR A 192 11.01 -16.29 -5.20
N GLU A 193 12.21 -16.57 -5.73
CA GLU A 193 13.32 -15.63 -5.84
C GLU A 193 13.98 -15.73 -7.22
N TYR A 194 14.50 -14.61 -7.70
CA TYR A 194 15.26 -14.55 -8.95
C TYR A 194 16.29 -13.42 -8.93
N LYS A 195 17.50 -13.69 -9.42
CA LYS A 195 18.54 -12.68 -9.55
C LYS A 195 18.49 -12.01 -10.92
N VAL A 196 18.48 -10.68 -10.93
CA VAL A 196 18.44 -9.89 -12.16
C VAL A 196 19.70 -9.05 -12.30
N THR A 197 20.25 -8.97 -13.50
CA THR A 197 21.38 -8.08 -13.78
C THR A 197 20.92 -6.62 -13.69
N ALA A 198 21.69 -5.80 -12.97
CA ALA A 198 21.41 -4.39 -12.79
C ALA A 198 22.67 -3.53 -12.97
N VAL A 199 22.46 -2.29 -13.40
CA VAL A 199 23.51 -1.25 -13.49
C VAL A 199 23.28 -0.23 -12.39
N ALA A 200 24.37 0.18 -11.72
CA ALA A 200 24.32 1.18 -10.66
C ALA A 200 23.70 2.49 -11.15
N ASP A 201 23.06 3.20 -10.24
CA ASP A 201 22.35 4.46 -10.49
C ASP A 201 21.19 4.38 -11.50
N THR A 202 20.65 3.17 -11.72
CA THR A 202 19.50 2.94 -12.63
C THR A 202 18.24 2.56 -11.85
N VAL A 203 17.09 3.09 -12.28
CA VAL A 203 15.77 2.71 -11.76
C VAL A 203 15.20 1.58 -12.59
N TYR A 204 14.77 0.51 -11.93
CA TYR A 204 14.13 -0.63 -12.54
C TYR A 204 12.70 -0.77 -12.05
N TYR A 205 11.86 -1.31 -12.93
CA TYR A 205 10.47 -1.66 -12.69
C TYR A 205 10.28 -3.15 -12.89
N TRP A 206 9.45 -3.76 -12.04
CA TRP A 206 9.17 -5.17 -12.11
C TRP A 206 7.79 -5.51 -11.58
N LYS A 207 7.28 -6.66 -12.01
CA LYS A 207 6.03 -7.23 -11.52
C LYS A 207 6.02 -8.74 -11.68
N ILE A 208 5.16 -9.40 -10.92
CA ILE A 208 4.89 -10.83 -10.99
C ILE A 208 3.46 -11.03 -11.48
N ILE A 209 3.29 -11.89 -12.49
CA ILE A 209 1.99 -12.48 -12.82
C ILE A 209 1.98 -13.89 -12.25
N THR A 210 1.05 -14.18 -11.35
CA THR A 210 0.84 -15.53 -10.79
C THR A 210 -0.22 -16.24 -11.60
N THR A 211 -0.01 -17.52 -11.92
CA THR A 211 -0.98 -18.36 -12.65
C THR A 211 -1.24 -19.66 -11.89
N ASP A 212 -2.50 -20.06 -11.74
CA ASP A 212 -2.91 -21.36 -11.18
C ASP A 212 -2.99 -22.47 -12.25
N LYS A 213 -3.38 -23.68 -11.86
CA LYS A 213 -3.50 -24.83 -12.78
C LYS A 213 -4.72 -24.75 -13.69
N GLU A 214 -5.70 -23.95 -13.32
CA GLU A 214 -6.94 -23.67 -14.02
C GLU A 214 -6.74 -22.57 -15.09
N GLY A 215 -5.61 -21.86 -15.02
CA GLY A 215 -5.20 -20.78 -15.91
C GLY A 215 -5.70 -19.40 -15.48
N ASN A 216 -6.25 -19.24 -14.27
CA ASN A 216 -6.54 -17.92 -13.73
C ASN A 216 -5.25 -17.21 -13.34
N THR A 217 -5.28 -15.87 -13.38
CA THR A 217 -4.08 -15.06 -13.16
C THR A 217 -4.33 -13.88 -12.24
N SER A 218 -3.27 -13.43 -11.58
CA SER A 218 -3.24 -12.16 -10.84
C SER A 218 -1.94 -11.39 -11.07
N ASP A 219 -2.02 -10.06 -10.98
CA ASP A 219 -0.89 -9.14 -11.18
C ASP A 219 -0.53 -8.50 -9.84
N SER A 220 0.75 -8.58 -9.42
CA SER A 220 1.26 -7.94 -8.20
C SER A 220 1.09 -6.42 -8.18
N GLY A 221 0.92 -5.80 -9.34
CA GLY A 221 1.17 -4.39 -9.58
C GLY A 221 2.65 -4.15 -9.89
N VAL A 222 2.96 -2.93 -10.34
CA VAL A 222 4.33 -2.53 -10.71
C VAL A 222 5.07 -2.00 -9.49
N PHE A 223 6.22 -2.60 -9.22
CA PHE A 223 7.17 -2.17 -8.19
C PHE A 223 8.37 -1.53 -8.85
N SER A 224 9.07 -0.67 -8.10
CA SER A 224 10.27 0.00 -8.59
C SER A 224 11.33 0.12 -7.51
N PHE A 225 12.58 0.04 -7.92
CA PHE A 225 13.74 0.24 -7.05
C PHE A 225 14.87 0.92 -7.81
N LYS A 226 15.75 1.60 -7.07
CA LYS A 226 17.00 2.12 -7.62
C LYS A 226 18.14 1.14 -7.29
N ALA A 227 18.87 0.69 -8.30
CA ALA A 227 20.04 -0.15 -8.10
C ALA A 227 21.26 0.71 -7.71
N LEU A 228 21.96 0.33 -6.65
CA LEU A 228 23.14 1.02 -6.11
C LEU A 228 24.37 0.11 -6.06
#